data_AF-A0A3D5HQP2-F1
#
_entry.id   AF-A0A3D5HQP2-F1
#
_cell.length_a   1.000
_cell.length_b   1.000
_cell.length_c   1.000
_cell.angle_alpha   90.00
_cell.angle_beta   90.00
_cell.angle_gamma   90.00
#
_symmetry.space_group_name_H-M   'P 1'
#
loop_
_entity.id
_entity.type
_entity.pdbx_description
1 polymer ?
#
loop_
_entity_poly.entity_id
_entity_poly.type
_entity_poly.pdbx_seq_one_letter_code
_entity_poly.pdbx_strand_id
1 'polypeptide(L)'
;MDILKLGYTKKWIDYGFFTEEILSKQIAEFEKEGGKPVEHYRYNSFVNWLKGREALNNEEVNNFILLCTDDKNDRMSGSAIKDLFVSDKISDEQFEIIKLKLPQFGEWTEKLITREVLTRRVNRERMSPALFKLCYDYKVKYKDNRLLLNIIKKTNDSQCLAFFSELAVGKKLKKLAKNKLTKLN
;
A
#
# COMPACT_ATOMS: atom_id res chain seq x y z
N MET A 1 30.36 -10.79 -11.33
CA MET A 1 29.02 -10.33 -11.74
C MET A 1 28.81 -8.95 -11.18
N ASP A 2 28.63 -7.92 -12.01
CA ASP A 2 28.63 -6.53 -11.53
C ASP A 2 27.22 -6.08 -11.10
N ILE A 3 26.90 -6.36 -9.83
CA ILE A 3 25.64 -5.96 -9.17
C ILE A 3 25.37 -4.44 -9.25
N LEU A 4 26.43 -3.63 -9.40
CA LEU A 4 26.33 -2.18 -9.49
C LEU A 4 25.75 -1.70 -10.83
N LYS A 5 25.83 -2.51 -11.90
CA LYS A 5 25.26 -2.16 -13.22
C LYS A 5 23.76 -1.84 -13.15
N LEU A 6 23.03 -2.51 -12.26
CA LEU A 6 21.59 -2.31 -12.05
C LEU A 6 21.28 -1.46 -10.80
N GLY A 7 22.31 -0.89 -10.16
CA GLY A 7 22.20 -0.07 -8.96
C GLY A 7 21.86 -0.86 -7.69
N TYR A 8 22.02 -2.19 -7.71
CA TYR A 8 21.85 -3.01 -6.52
C TYR A 8 23.05 -2.88 -5.57
N THR A 9 22.80 -3.12 -4.29
CA THR A 9 23.84 -3.30 -3.27
C THR A 9 23.90 -4.76 -2.84
N LYS A 10 25.00 -5.17 -2.17
CA LYS A 10 25.15 -6.55 -1.67
C LYS A 10 24.01 -6.97 -0.73
N LYS A 11 23.44 -6.01 0.02
CA LYS A 11 22.28 -6.22 0.90
C LYS A 11 21.10 -6.88 0.20
N TRP A 12 20.88 -6.64 -1.10
CA TRP A 12 19.77 -7.25 -1.81
C TRP A 12 19.88 -8.78 -1.92
N ILE A 13 21.11 -9.29 -2.09
CA ILE A 13 21.38 -10.73 -2.08
C ILE A 13 21.37 -11.24 -0.64
N ASP A 14 22.05 -10.54 0.27
CA ASP A 14 22.15 -10.94 1.68
C ASP A 14 20.77 -11.03 2.36
N TYR A 15 19.84 -10.15 2.00
CA TYR A 15 18.45 -10.16 2.49
C TYR A 15 17.51 -11.05 1.65
N GLY A 16 18.02 -11.70 0.62
CA GLY A 16 17.29 -12.67 -0.21
C GLY A 16 16.20 -12.07 -1.09
N PHE A 17 16.34 -10.82 -1.55
CA PHE A 17 15.40 -10.18 -2.50
C PHE A 17 15.48 -10.75 -3.91
N PHE A 18 16.63 -11.30 -4.26
CA PHE A 18 16.84 -12.10 -5.47
C PHE A 18 18.05 -13.03 -5.27
N THR A 19 18.16 -14.02 -6.14
CA THR A 19 19.31 -14.93 -6.20
C THR A 19 20.31 -14.48 -7.27
N GLU A 20 21.53 -15.03 -7.25
CA GLU A 20 22.52 -14.75 -8.29
C GLU A 20 22.04 -15.16 -9.69
N GLU A 21 21.24 -16.22 -9.81
CA GLU A 21 20.64 -16.63 -11.08
C GLU A 21 19.65 -15.58 -11.60
N ILE A 22 18.86 -14.96 -10.72
CA ILE A 22 17.95 -13.87 -11.08
C ILE A 22 18.77 -12.64 -11.51
N LEU A 23 19.81 -12.28 -10.77
CA LEU A 23 20.69 -11.16 -11.12
C LEU A 23 21.33 -11.37 -12.50
N SER A 24 21.82 -12.57 -12.79
CA SER A 24 22.39 -12.94 -14.09
C SER A 24 21.42 -12.68 -15.23
N LYS A 25 20.16 -13.10 -15.06
CA LYS A 25 19.09 -12.92 -16.06
C LYS A 25 18.78 -11.44 -16.27
N GLN A 26 18.69 -10.66 -15.20
CA GLN A 26 18.41 -9.22 -15.28
C GLN A 26 19.55 -8.46 -15.98
N ILE A 27 20.81 -8.82 -15.72
CA ILE A 27 21.97 -8.22 -16.41
C ILE A 27 21.92 -8.56 -17.90
N ALA A 28 21.66 -9.82 -18.26
CA ALA A 28 21.56 -10.23 -19.65
C ALA A 28 20.40 -9.54 -20.39
N GLU A 29 19.25 -9.35 -19.72
CA GLU A 29 18.13 -8.58 -20.27
C GLU A 29 18.52 -7.11 -20.50
N PHE A 30 19.16 -6.48 -19.51
CA PHE A 30 19.61 -5.10 -19.61
C PHE A 30 20.60 -4.87 -20.76
N GLU A 31 21.56 -5.79 -20.92
CA GLU A 31 22.56 -5.72 -21.99
C GLU A 31 21.98 -5.98 -23.39
N LYS A 32 20.90 -6.76 -23.49
CA LYS A 32 20.26 -7.12 -24.77
C LYS A 32 19.19 -6.12 -25.22
N GLU A 33 18.36 -5.63 -24.30
CA GLU A 33 17.17 -4.83 -24.64
C GLU A 33 17.43 -3.32 -24.65
N GLY A 34 18.57 -2.85 -24.13
CA GLY A 34 18.99 -1.44 -24.19
C GLY A 34 17.96 -0.41 -23.68
N GLY A 35 16.97 -0.80 -22.86
CA GLY A 35 15.68 -0.08 -22.88
C GLY A 35 14.93 0.19 -21.59
N LYS A 36 15.26 -0.41 -20.44
CA LYS A 36 14.55 -0.11 -19.18
C LYS A 36 15.46 0.65 -18.21
N PRO A 37 14.97 1.73 -17.59
CA PRO A 37 15.69 2.38 -16.49
C PRO A 37 16.02 1.38 -15.38
N VAL A 38 17.22 1.47 -14.81
CA VAL A 38 17.75 0.50 -13.84
C VAL A 38 16.85 0.30 -12.61
N GLU A 39 16.11 1.35 -12.22
CA GLU A 39 15.14 1.29 -11.13
C GLU A 39 13.97 0.34 -11.38
N HIS A 40 13.64 0.03 -12.65
CA HIS A 40 12.61 -0.96 -12.95
C HIS A 40 13.01 -2.36 -12.49
N TYR A 41 14.28 -2.73 -12.63
CA TYR A 41 14.78 -4.03 -12.16
C TYR A 41 14.68 -4.12 -10.64
N ARG A 42 15.11 -3.06 -9.94
CA ARG A 42 15.04 -2.98 -8.47
C ARG A 42 13.60 -3.02 -7.95
N TYR A 43 12.71 -2.25 -8.55
CA TYR A 43 11.28 -2.30 -8.22
C TYR A 43 10.69 -3.69 -8.44
N ASN A 44 10.98 -4.32 -9.59
CA ASN A 44 10.50 -5.65 -9.90
C ASN A 44 11.00 -6.70 -8.89
N SER A 45 12.24 -6.56 -8.40
CA SER A 45 12.77 -7.41 -7.34
C SER A 45 11.99 -7.26 -6.04
N PHE A 46 11.64 -6.03 -5.61
CA PHE A 46 10.73 -5.81 -4.48
C PHE A 46 9.36 -6.47 -4.69
N VAL A 47 8.75 -6.26 -5.85
CA VAL A 47 7.42 -6.79 -6.19
C VAL A 47 7.41 -8.32 -6.20
N ASN A 48 8.40 -8.94 -6.84
CA ASN A 48 8.49 -10.39 -6.94
C ASN A 48 8.77 -11.02 -5.58
N TRP A 49 9.68 -10.43 -4.80
CA TRP A 49 9.95 -10.88 -3.45
C TRP A 49 8.70 -10.81 -2.58
N LEU A 50 7.98 -9.66 -2.57
CA LEU A 50 6.77 -9.50 -1.77
C LEU A 50 5.67 -10.46 -2.22
N LYS A 51 5.51 -10.70 -3.53
CA LYS A 51 4.55 -11.68 -4.06
C LYS A 51 4.83 -13.11 -3.58
N GLY A 52 6.10 -13.50 -3.50
CA GLY A 52 6.54 -14.83 -3.07
C GLY A 52 6.38 -15.14 -1.58
N ARG A 53 5.97 -14.17 -0.75
CA ARG A 53 5.74 -14.36 0.69
C ARG A 53 4.27 -14.59 1.00
N GLU A 54 3.97 -15.42 1.98
CA GLU A 54 2.62 -15.52 2.56
C GLU A 54 2.43 -14.56 3.73
N ALA A 55 3.46 -14.44 4.58
CA ALA A 55 3.55 -13.50 5.69
C ALA A 55 5.00 -13.02 5.82
N LEU A 56 5.20 -11.91 6.53
CA LEU A 56 6.51 -11.31 6.77
C LEU A 56 6.86 -11.36 8.24
N ASN A 57 8.11 -11.67 8.57
CA ASN A 57 8.64 -11.48 9.92
C ASN A 57 9.25 -10.07 10.09
N ASN A 58 9.61 -9.70 11.32
CA ASN A 58 10.11 -8.36 11.63
C ASN A 58 11.46 -8.05 10.97
N GLU A 59 12.33 -9.05 10.82
CA GLU A 59 13.62 -8.90 10.14
C GLU A 59 13.41 -8.62 8.65
N GLU A 60 12.52 -9.36 8.00
CA GLU A 60 12.12 -9.18 6.61
C GLU A 60 11.54 -7.77 6.34
N VAL A 61 10.67 -7.29 7.23
CA VAL A 61 10.13 -5.92 7.16
C VAL A 61 11.25 -4.88 7.30
N ASN A 62 12.13 -5.04 8.29
CA ASN A 62 13.24 -4.11 8.50
C ASN A 62 14.21 -4.09 7.32
N ASN A 63 14.55 -5.25 6.77
CA ASN A 63 15.41 -5.38 5.59
C ASN A 63 14.78 -4.69 4.37
N PHE A 64 13.47 -4.85 4.16
CA PHE A 64 12.74 -4.16 3.09
C PHE A 64 12.82 -2.62 3.26
N ILE A 65 12.55 -2.11 4.47
CA ILE A 65 12.60 -0.67 4.77
C ILE A 65 14.03 -0.14 4.55
N LEU A 66 15.05 -0.86 5.00
CA LEU A 66 16.45 -0.48 4.83
C LEU A 66 16.81 -0.36 3.35
N LEU A 67 16.44 -1.35 2.52
CA LEU A 67 16.68 -1.27 1.07
C LEU A 67 15.96 -0.09 0.43
N CYS A 68 14.73 0.22 0.85
CA CYS A 68 14.02 1.40 0.35
C CYS A 68 14.72 2.71 0.78
N THR A 69 15.20 2.76 2.01
CA THR A 69 15.86 3.96 2.59
C THR A 69 17.21 4.22 1.94
N ASP A 70 17.97 3.16 1.64
CA ASP A 70 19.29 3.25 1.05
C ASP A 70 19.27 3.48 -0.47
N ASP A 71 18.11 3.34 -1.14
CA ASP A 71 18.02 3.52 -2.59
C ASP A 71 18.05 5.00 -2.99
N LYS A 72 18.85 5.31 -4.02
CA LYS A 72 19.02 6.67 -4.52
C LYS A 72 17.82 7.19 -5.34
N ASN A 73 16.91 6.31 -5.74
CA ASN A 73 15.73 6.67 -6.53
C ASN A 73 14.48 6.74 -5.64
N ASP A 74 14.15 7.94 -5.18
CA ASP A 74 13.01 8.22 -4.29
C ASP A 74 11.67 7.74 -4.85
N ARG A 75 11.48 7.82 -6.17
CA ARG A 75 10.23 7.40 -6.81
C ARG A 75 10.05 5.90 -6.76
N MET A 76 11.13 5.16 -6.99
CA MET A 76 11.13 3.70 -6.92
C MET A 76 10.96 3.22 -5.48
N SER A 77 11.78 3.72 -4.55
CA SER A 77 11.70 3.36 -3.14
C SER A 77 10.36 3.74 -2.53
N GLY A 78 9.83 4.92 -2.86
CA GLY A 78 8.50 5.39 -2.48
C GLY A 78 7.38 4.48 -2.99
N SER A 79 7.52 3.92 -4.19
CA SER A 79 6.57 2.94 -4.73
C SER A 79 6.66 1.60 -4.00
N ALA A 80 7.87 1.10 -3.77
CA ALA A 80 8.10 -0.17 -3.08
C ALA A 80 7.62 -0.13 -1.62
N ILE A 81 7.95 0.92 -0.86
CA ILE A 81 7.53 1.03 0.55
C ILE A 81 6.01 1.19 0.69
N LYS A 82 5.37 1.87 -0.27
CA LYS A 82 3.92 1.94 -0.35
C LYS A 82 3.31 0.56 -0.54
N ASP A 83 3.88 -0.26 -1.43
CA ASP A 83 3.38 -1.62 -1.70
C ASP A 83 3.52 -2.52 -0.46
N LEU A 84 4.63 -2.41 0.28
CA LEU A 84 4.77 -3.06 1.59
C LEU A 84 3.70 -2.59 2.58
N PHE A 85 3.51 -1.28 2.73
CA PHE A 85 2.62 -0.71 3.73
C PHE A 85 1.14 -1.06 3.53
N VAL A 86 0.71 -1.26 2.28
CA VAL A 86 -0.67 -1.67 1.95
C VAL A 86 -0.84 -3.18 1.85
N SER A 87 0.22 -3.95 2.06
CA SER A 87 0.18 -5.41 1.97
C SER A 87 -0.66 -6.01 3.11
N ASP A 88 -1.38 -7.08 2.79
CA ASP A 88 -2.07 -7.94 3.75
C ASP A 88 -1.13 -8.92 4.47
N LYS A 89 0.15 -8.95 4.09
CA LYS A 89 1.18 -9.85 4.60
C LYS A 89 1.88 -9.35 5.86
N ILE A 90 1.63 -8.09 6.24
CA ILE A 90 2.21 -7.47 7.44
C ILE A 90 1.25 -7.53 8.63
N SER A 91 1.80 -7.78 9.83
CA SER A 91 1.05 -7.75 11.08
C SER A 91 0.63 -6.32 11.48
N ASP A 92 -0.12 -6.20 12.58
CA ASP A 92 -0.48 -4.89 13.13
C ASP A 92 0.70 -4.16 13.77
N GLU A 93 1.55 -4.90 14.46
CA GLU A 93 2.77 -4.37 15.06
C GLU A 93 3.70 -3.86 13.95
N GLN A 94 3.86 -4.63 12.87
CA GLN A 94 4.65 -4.23 11.70
C GLN A 94 4.05 -3.00 11.00
N PHE A 95 2.73 -2.94 10.89
CA PHE A 95 2.05 -1.77 10.34
C PHE A 95 2.37 -0.49 11.13
N GLU A 96 2.34 -0.54 12.45
CA GLU A 96 2.68 0.62 13.29
C GLU A 96 4.16 1.00 13.16
N ILE A 97 5.08 0.03 13.04
CA ILE A 97 6.50 0.28 12.79
C ILE A 97 6.70 0.99 11.44
N ILE A 98 6.12 0.44 10.36
CA ILE A 98 6.27 0.99 9.00
C ILE A 98 5.65 2.40 8.92
N LYS A 99 4.50 2.60 9.57
CA LYS A 99 3.81 3.90 9.65
C LYS A 99 4.70 5.00 10.24
N LEU A 100 5.53 4.69 11.24
CA LEU A 100 6.45 5.66 11.84
C LEU A 100 7.61 6.03 10.89
N LYS A 101 7.99 5.11 9.99
CA LYS A 101 9.07 5.33 9.01
C LYS A 101 8.59 6.00 7.74
N LEU A 102 7.34 5.76 7.31
CA LEU A 102 6.79 6.27 6.05
C LEU A 102 7.03 7.78 5.80
N PRO A 103 6.88 8.70 6.79
CA PRO A 103 7.06 10.13 6.57
C PRO A 103 8.39 10.53 5.93
N GLN A 104 9.46 9.73 6.13
CA GLN A 104 10.77 9.99 5.52
C GLN A 104 10.76 9.92 3.98
N PHE A 105 9.76 9.28 3.38
CA PHE A 105 9.62 9.13 1.92
C PHE A 105 8.83 10.28 1.27
N GLY A 106 8.41 11.28 2.05
CA GLY A 106 7.81 12.53 1.57
C GLY A 106 6.36 12.76 2.02
N GLU A 107 5.86 13.98 1.78
CA GLU A 107 4.56 14.45 2.29
C GLU A 107 3.35 13.65 1.79
N TRP A 108 3.46 13.03 0.61
CA TRP A 108 2.40 12.19 0.04
C TRP A 108 1.99 11.04 0.96
N THR A 109 2.87 10.65 1.88
CA THR A 109 2.64 9.57 2.84
C THR A 109 1.58 9.91 3.88
N GLU A 110 1.35 11.19 4.21
CA GLU A 110 0.30 11.60 5.17
C GLU A 110 -1.08 11.09 4.73
N LYS A 111 -1.40 11.29 3.44
CA LYS A 111 -2.65 10.79 2.84
C LYS A 111 -2.72 9.27 2.90
N LEU A 112 -1.62 8.58 2.60
CA LEU A 112 -1.56 7.12 2.60
C LEU A 112 -1.75 6.56 4.03
N ILE A 113 -1.01 7.07 5.00
CA ILE A 113 -1.10 6.66 6.41
C ILE A 113 -2.52 6.85 6.91
N THR A 114 -3.09 8.05 6.72
CA THR A 114 -4.45 8.35 7.17
C THR A 114 -5.46 7.38 6.57
N ARG A 115 -5.32 7.08 5.27
CA ARG A 115 -6.18 6.11 4.58
C ARG A 115 -6.07 4.72 5.20
N GLU A 116 -4.86 4.18 5.34
CA GLU A 116 -4.69 2.80 5.80
C GLU A 116 -5.06 2.60 7.27
N VAL A 117 -4.77 3.60 8.12
CA VAL A 117 -5.26 3.61 9.51
C VAL A 117 -6.78 3.51 9.53
N LEU A 118 -7.48 4.36 8.77
CA LEU A 118 -8.94 4.32 8.72
C LEU A 118 -9.46 3.03 8.07
N THR A 119 -8.80 2.50 7.04
CA THR A 119 -9.15 1.21 6.43
C THR A 119 -9.12 0.08 7.46
N ARG A 120 -8.05 -0.03 8.26
CA ARG A 120 -7.91 -1.05 9.30
C ARG A 120 -9.01 -0.91 10.36
N ARG A 121 -9.28 0.31 10.81
CA ARG A 121 -10.37 0.60 11.77
C ARG A 121 -11.74 0.21 11.23
N VAL A 122 -12.08 0.63 10.01
CA VAL A 122 -13.33 0.25 9.33
C VAL A 122 -13.48 -1.27 9.18
N ASN A 123 -12.36 -1.99 9.07
CA ASN A 123 -12.38 -3.43 8.90
C ASN A 123 -12.55 -4.22 10.21
N ARG A 124 -12.32 -3.61 11.38
CA ARG A 124 -12.24 -4.30 12.68
C ARG A 124 -13.21 -3.76 13.72
N GLU A 125 -13.48 -2.46 13.69
CA GLU A 125 -14.40 -1.81 14.60
C GLU A 125 -15.82 -1.88 14.04
N ARG A 126 -16.81 -1.97 14.95
CA ARG A 126 -18.20 -1.70 14.57
C ARG A 126 -18.30 -0.26 14.06
N MET A 127 -18.99 -0.06 12.93
CA MET A 127 -19.20 1.28 12.39
C MET A 127 -19.92 2.17 13.42
N SER A 128 -19.28 3.28 13.78
CA SER A 128 -19.83 4.29 14.68
C SER A 128 -19.95 5.64 13.95
N PRO A 129 -20.82 6.56 14.41
CA PRO A 129 -20.91 7.90 13.83
C PRO A 129 -19.57 8.65 13.83
N ALA A 130 -18.76 8.47 14.87
CA ALA A 130 -17.43 9.08 14.98
C ALA A 130 -16.45 8.54 13.93
N LEU A 131 -16.38 7.21 13.76
CA LEU A 131 -15.54 6.60 12.74
C LEU A 131 -16.00 6.98 11.32
N PHE A 132 -17.32 6.98 11.08
CA PHE A 132 -17.88 7.43 9.81
C PHE A 132 -17.48 8.87 9.49
N LYS A 133 -17.58 9.77 10.47
CA LYS A 133 -17.17 11.18 10.33
C LYS A 133 -15.70 11.29 9.93
N LEU A 134 -14.80 10.54 10.58
CA LEU A 134 -13.37 10.54 10.21
C LEU A 134 -13.15 10.10 8.75
N CYS A 135 -13.86 9.07 8.28
CA CYS A 135 -13.79 8.64 6.88
C CYS A 135 -14.38 9.67 5.90
N TYR A 136 -15.45 10.38 6.30
CA TYR A 136 -16.02 11.45 5.50
C TYR A 136 -15.09 12.67 5.41
N ASP A 137 -14.49 13.07 6.52
CA ASP A 137 -13.53 14.18 6.60
C ASP A 137 -12.30 13.88 5.71
N TYR A 138 -11.81 12.64 5.72
CA TYR A 138 -10.77 12.19 4.77
C TYR A 138 -11.20 12.38 3.31
N LYS A 139 -12.43 12.02 2.93
CA LYS A 139 -12.98 12.27 1.60
C LYS A 139 -13.02 13.77 1.28
N VAL A 140 -13.37 14.62 2.23
CA VAL A 140 -13.45 16.07 2.02
C VAL A 140 -12.06 16.66 1.80
N LYS A 141 -11.09 16.30 2.64
CA LYS A 141 -9.69 16.76 2.58
C LYS A 141 -9.01 16.28 1.29
N TYR A 142 -9.07 14.99 0.98
CA TYR A 142 -8.26 14.38 -0.08
C TYR A 142 -9.00 14.02 -1.37
N LYS A 143 -10.30 14.34 -1.45
CA LYS A 143 -11.20 14.02 -2.59
C LYS A 143 -11.18 12.54 -2.96
N ASP A 144 -11.05 11.68 -1.96
CA ASP A 144 -10.84 10.23 -2.13
C ASP A 144 -11.99 9.43 -1.50
N ASN A 145 -12.67 8.63 -2.33
CA ASN A 145 -13.88 7.91 -1.97
C ASN A 145 -13.63 6.48 -1.48
N ARG A 146 -12.37 6.01 -1.42
CA ARG A 146 -12.07 4.59 -1.13
C ARG A 146 -12.61 4.13 0.23
N LEU A 147 -12.48 4.94 1.27
CA LEU A 147 -13.01 4.61 2.60
C LEU A 147 -14.54 4.50 2.60
N LEU A 148 -15.23 5.47 2.00
CA LEU A 148 -16.69 5.45 1.87
C LEU A 148 -17.19 4.22 1.08
N LEU A 149 -16.48 3.84 0.02
CA LEU A 149 -16.75 2.59 -0.72
C LEU A 149 -16.57 1.36 0.16
N ASN A 150 -15.51 1.31 0.98
CA ASN A 150 -15.28 0.20 1.91
C ASN A 150 -16.42 0.09 2.94
N ILE A 151 -16.85 1.22 3.50
CA ILE A 151 -17.98 1.28 4.43
C ILE A 151 -19.24 0.70 3.79
N ILE A 152 -19.63 1.18 2.59
CA ILE A 152 -20.81 0.65 1.87
C ILE A 152 -20.68 -0.86 1.68
N LYS A 153 -19.53 -1.35 1.23
CA LYS A 153 -19.32 -2.78 0.99
C LYS A 153 -19.49 -3.62 2.25
N LYS A 154 -19.00 -3.14 3.41
CA LYS A 154 -18.96 -3.93 4.64
C LYS A 154 -20.16 -3.77 5.57
N THR A 155 -20.72 -2.58 5.68
CA THR A 155 -21.77 -2.32 6.68
C THR A 155 -23.11 -2.93 6.26
N ASN A 156 -23.80 -3.59 7.20
CA ASN A 156 -25.19 -3.99 7.06
C ASN A 156 -26.14 -3.11 7.90
N ASP A 157 -25.61 -2.01 8.43
CA ASP A 157 -26.40 -1.04 9.17
C ASP A 157 -27.22 -0.18 8.19
N SER A 158 -28.52 -0.41 8.18
CA SER A 158 -29.47 0.30 7.32
C SER A 158 -29.50 1.80 7.57
N GLN A 159 -29.30 2.26 8.82
CA GLN A 159 -29.23 3.69 9.14
C GLN A 159 -27.97 4.33 8.55
N CYS A 160 -26.82 3.66 8.70
CA CYS A 160 -25.57 4.10 8.08
C CYS A 160 -25.70 4.20 6.55
N LEU A 161 -26.34 3.22 5.90
CA LEU A 161 -26.54 3.23 4.45
C LEU A 161 -27.52 4.32 4.00
N ALA A 162 -28.59 4.57 4.77
CA ALA A 162 -29.55 5.64 4.48
C ALA A 162 -28.89 7.03 4.51
N PHE A 163 -27.98 7.25 5.46
CA PHE A 163 -27.26 8.52 5.63
C PHE A 163 -26.46 8.95 4.39
N PHE A 164 -26.01 8.02 3.54
CA PHE A 164 -25.32 8.36 2.29
C PHE A 164 -26.14 9.22 1.32
N SER A 165 -27.47 9.18 1.40
CA SER A 165 -28.35 9.99 0.55
C SER A 165 -28.22 11.49 0.85
N GLU A 166 -27.94 11.84 2.10
CA GLU A 166 -27.83 13.21 2.62
C GLU A 166 -26.43 13.80 2.41
N LEU A 167 -25.41 12.95 2.26
CA LEU A 167 -24.04 13.41 2.10
C LEU A 167 -23.79 14.16 0.79
N ALA A 168 -22.93 15.18 0.85
CA ALA A 168 -22.34 15.81 -0.32
C ALA A 168 -21.28 14.90 -0.99
N VAL A 169 -21.74 13.81 -1.61
CA VAL A 169 -20.92 12.81 -2.33
C VAL A 169 -21.50 12.57 -3.73
N GLY A 170 -20.67 12.04 -4.63
CA GLY A 170 -21.07 11.78 -6.01
C GLY A 170 -22.22 10.79 -6.14
N LYS A 171 -23.03 10.95 -7.20
CA LYS A 171 -24.22 10.11 -7.49
C LYS A 171 -23.94 8.60 -7.44
N LYS A 172 -22.75 8.18 -7.85
CA LYS A 172 -22.31 6.77 -7.81
C LYS A 172 -22.33 6.20 -6.39
N LEU A 173 -21.83 6.92 -5.39
CA LEU A 173 -21.82 6.46 -4.00
C LEU A 173 -23.23 6.37 -3.43
N LYS A 174 -24.06 7.39 -3.67
CA LYS A 174 -25.47 7.40 -3.25
C LYS A 174 -26.22 6.20 -3.83
N LYS A 175 -26.02 5.91 -5.12
CA LYS A 175 -26.63 4.75 -5.80
C LYS A 175 -26.16 3.43 -5.20
N LEU A 176 -24.86 3.27 -4.94
CA LEU A 176 -24.33 2.05 -4.34
C LEU A 176 -24.88 1.78 -2.93
N ALA A 177 -24.93 2.82 -2.09
CA ALA A 177 -25.50 2.71 -0.75
C ALA A 177 -26.99 2.36 -0.79
N LYS A 178 -27.78 3.05 -1.63
CA LYS A 178 -29.21 2.76 -1.85
C LYS A 178 -29.43 1.33 -2.32
N ASN A 179 -28.68 0.88 -3.32
CA ASN A 179 -28.80 -0.48 -3.84
C ASN A 179 -28.49 -1.54 -2.77
N LYS A 180 -27.54 -1.28 -1.86
CA LYS A 180 -27.26 -2.19 -0.76
C LYS A 180 -28.39 -2.17 0.27
N LEU A 181 -28.90 -1.00 0.64
CA LEU A 181 -30.02 -0.84 1.56
C LEU A 181 -31.26 -1.61 1.07
N THR A 182 -31.60 -1.50 -0.21
CA THR A 182 -32.73 -2.24 -0.81
C THR A 182 -32.54 -3.75 -0.79
N LYS A 183 -31.32 -4.27 -0.71
CA LYS A 183 -31.06 -5.72 -0.61
C LYS A 183 -31.13 -6.25 0.83
N LEU A 184 -31.08 -5.37 1.82
CA LEU A 184 -31.15 -5.73 3.25
C LEU A 184 -32.59 -5.73 3.77
N ASN A 185 -33.47 -4.98 3.09
CA ASN A 185 -34.91 -4.95 3.32
C ASN A 185 -35.61 -5.97 2.43
#